data_AF-A0A813E543-F1
#
_entry.id   AF-A0A813E543-F1
#
_cell.length_a   1.000
_cell.length_b   1.000
_cell.length_c   1.000
_cell.angle_alpha   90.00
_cell.angle_beta   90.00
_cell.angle_gamma   90.00
#
_symmetry.space_group_name_H-M   'P 1'
#
loop_
_entity.id
_entity.type
_entity.pdbx_description
1 polymer ?
#
loop_
_entity_poly.entity_id
_entity_poly.type
_entity_poly.pdbx_seq_one_letter_code
_entity_poly.pdbx_strand_id
1 'polypeptide(L)'
;MLLLLLLLLLLLLLLLLFTKAEGMPQNIEMLDDTELDIYADDLSVFKKLTNLTVLDCSSSRPEDKEAILATIGNVAEFDAQLQAVIFGKGGLLSRQFIGFDSLDAAGRAARRVAAAATLMRAKSRERSLPTRPSTDT
;
A
#
# COMPACT_ATOMS: atom_id res chain seq x y z
N MET A 1 -15.70 12.99 -0.94
CA MET A 1 -14.94 13.56 0.21
C MET A 1 -15.67 13.41 1.53
N LEU A 2 -17.00 13.64 1.62
CA LEU A 2 -17.80 13.39 2.83
C LEU A 2 -17.65 11.94 3.34
N LEU A 3 -17.60 10.96 2.42
CA LEU A 3 -17.44 9.55 2.74
C LEU A 3 -16.13 9.25 3.48
N LEU A 4 -15.02 9.90 3.08
CA LEU A 4 -13.70 9.66 3.67
C LEU A 4 -13.61 10.26 5.07
N LEU A 5 -14.21 11.44 5.27
CA LEU A 5 -14.29 12.09 6.58
C LEU A 5 -15.19 11.26 7.52
N LEU A 6 -16.31 10.76 7.01
CA LEU A 6 -17.18 9.86 7.75
C LEU A 6 -16.43 8.59 8.14
N LEU A 7 -15.66 7.99 7.21
CA LEU A 7 -14.90 6.77 7.44
C LEU A 7 -13.79 6.98 8.47
N LEU A 8 -13.09 8.11 8.41
CA LEU A 8 -12.01 8.46 9.35
C LEU A 8 -12.57 8.80 10.73
N LEU A 9 -13.71 9.49 10.79
CA LEU A 9 -14.42 9.79 12.04
C LEU A 9 -15.05 8.52 12.64
N LEU A 10 -15.50 7.58 11.80
CA LEU A 10 -15.93 6.24 12.21
C LEU A 10 -14.74 5.42 12.73
N LEU A 11 -13.57 5.51 12.09
CA LEU A 11 -12.34 4.84 12.51
C LEU A 11 -11.82 5.40 13.85
N LEU A 12 -11.93 6.71 14.05
CA LEU A 12 -11.55 7.40 15.28
C LEU A 12 -12.54 7.08 16.42
N LEU A 13 -13.84 7.01 16.11
CA LEU A 13 -14.87 6.51 17.04
C LEU A 13 -14.67 5.04 17.37
N LEU A 14 -14.33 4.21 16.38
CA LEU A 14 -14.02 2.80 16.56
C LEU A 14 -12.78 2.65 17.45
N LEU A 15 -11.70 3.40 17.20
CA LEU A 15 -10.50 3.38 18.05
C LEU A 15 -10.77 3.88 19.47
N LEU A 16 -11.60 4.92 19.64
CA LEU A 16 -12.06 5.40 20.95
C LEU A 16 -12.98 4.40 21.67
N LEU A 17 -13.78 3.63 20.93
CA LEU A 17 -14.62 2.57 21.47
C LEU A 17 -13.80 1.33 21.82
N PHE A 18 -12.82 0.96 20.99
CA PHE A 18 -11.91 -0.16 21.21
C PHE A 18 -10.99 0.06 22.42
N THR A 19 -10.59 1.31 22.68
CA THR A 19 -9.76 1.63 23.86
C THR A 19 -10.55 1.70 25.17
N LYS A 20 -11.90 1.78 25.11
CA LYS A 20 -12.75 1.88 26.31
C LYS A 20 -13.57 0.61 26.60
N ALA A 21 -13.69 -0.31 25.64
CA ALA A 21 -14.51 -1.50 25.75
C ALA A 21 -13.65 -2.76 25.83
N GLU A 22 -13.07 -3.05 27.00
CA GLU A 22 -12.78 -4.43 27.35
C GLU A 22 -14.12 -5.18 27.49
N GLY A 23 -14.57 -5.83 26.42
CA GLY A 23 -15.65 -6.83 26.48
C GLY A 23 -16.91 -6.62 25.66
N MET A 24 -16.99 -5.61 24.76
CA MET A 24 -18.15 -5.50 23.86
C MET A 24 -17.81 -6.10 22.48
N PRO A 25 -18.42 -7.24 22.08
CA PRO A 25 -18.17 -7.81 20.77
C PRO A 25 -18.72 -6.89 19.68
N GLN A 26 -17.83 -6.29 18.89
CA GLN A 26 -18.24 -5.53 17.71
C GLN A 26 -18.50 -6.49 16.56
N ASN A 27 -19.77 -6.61 16.16
CA ASN A 27 -20.14 -7.22 14.89
C ASN A 27 -19.96 -6.15 13.80
N ILE A 28 -18.80 -6.17 13.15
CA ILE A 28 -18.58 -5.39 11.92
C ILE A 28 -19.24 -6.18 10.79
N GLU A 29 -20.44 -5.78 10.41
CA GLU A 29 -21.13 -6.32 9.24
C GLU A 29 -20.47 -5.69 8.00
N MET A 30 -19.53 -6.42 7.39
CA MET A 30 -18.94 -6.00 6.12
C MET A 30 -20.01 -6.15 5.05
N LEU A 31 -20.43 -5.04 4.45
CA LEU A 31 -21.28 -5.03 3.26
C LEU A 31 -20.57 -5.81 2.15
N ASP A 32 -21.36 -6.64 1.46
CA ASP A 32 -20.98 -7.71 0.52
C ASP A 32 -19.70 -7.46 -0.30
N ASP A 33 -18.82 -8.47 -0.33
CA ASP A 33 -17.49 -8.45 -0.98
C ASP A 33 -17.55 -8.28 -2.51
N THR A 34 -18.75 -8.31 -3.10
CA THR A 34 -18.98 -8.24 -4.55
C THR A 34 -18.74 -6.86 -5.17
N GLU A 35 -18.76 -5.77 -4.39
CA GLU A 35 -18.48 -4.41 -4.92
C GLU A 35 -16.98 -4.05 -4.96
N LEU A 36 -16.11 -4.81 -4.30
CA LEU A 36 -14.68 -4.49 -4.26
C LEU A 36 -13.91 -4.90 -5.53
N ASP A 37 -14.48 -5.77 -6.36
CA ASP A 37 -13.89 -6.21 -7.63
C ASP A 37 -13.83 -5.08 -8.68
N ILE A 38 -14.59 -4.00 -8.48
CA ILE A 38 -14.67 -2.84 -9.39
C ILE A 38 -13.35 -2.03 -9.39
N TYR A 39 -12.47 -2.22 -8.39
CA TYR A 39 -11.23 -1.46 -8.22
C TYR A 39 -9.94 -2.24 -8.49
N ALA A 40 -10.02 -3.49 -8.96
CA ALA A 40 -8.85 -4.33 -9.22
C ALA A 40 -7.85 -3.68 -10.22
N ASP A 41 -8.33 -2.81 -11.12
CA ASP A 41 -7.49 -2.13 -12.12
C ASP A 41 -6.74 -0.90 -11.58
N ASP A 42 -7.12 -0.36 -10.41
CA ASP A 42 -6.54 0.88 -9.89
C ASP A 42 -5.62 0.64 -8.67
N LEU A 43 -4.54 -0.13 -8.91
CA LEU A 43 -3.42 -0.31 -7.97
C LEU A 43 -2.86 1.03 -7.44
N SER A 44 -3.12 2.14 -8.13
CA SER A 44 -2.70 3.47 -7.71
C SER A 44 -3.38 3.92 -6.41
N VAL A 45 -4.61 3.46 -6.15
CA VAL A 45 -5.36 3.77 -4.93
C VAL A 45 -4.72 3.10 -3.72
N PHE A 46 -4.34 1.82 -3.84
CA PHE A 46 -3.62 1.10 -2.78
C PHE A 46 -2.27 1.72 -2.50
N LYS A 47 -1.55 2.14 -3.55
CA LYS A 47 -0.28 2.86 -3.40
C LYS A 47 -0.46 4.19 -2.65
N LYS A 48 -1.56 4.91 -2.87
CA LYS A 48 -1.90 6.13 -2.12
C LYS A 48 -2.23 5.81 -0.65
N LEU A 49 -2.98 4.74 -0.38
CA LEU A 49 -3.30 4.31 0.99
C LEU A 49 -2.06 3.91 1.79
N THR A 50 -1.12 3.18 1.19
CA THR A 50 0.15 2.81 1.87
C THR A 50 1.06 4.00 2.18
N ASN A 51 0.88 5.12 1.47
CA ASN A 51 1.63 6.35 1.71
C ASN A 51 0.77 7.44 2.37
N LEU A 52 -0.41 7.07 2.88
CA LEU A 52 -1.32 8.01 3.51
C LEU A 52 -0.73 8.46 4.84
N THR A 53 -0.46 9.76 4.95
CA THR A 53 -0.13 10.45 6.19
C THR A 53 -1.31 11.30 6.63
N VAL A 54 -1.50 11.42 7.95
CA VAL A 54 -2.52 12.30 8.53
C VAL A 54 -2.33 13.78 8.11
N LEU A 55 -1.11 14.17 7.71
CA LEU A 55 -0.83 15.51 7.19
C LEU A 55 -1.46 15.76 5.81
N ASP A 56 -1.57 14.73 4.97
CA ASP A 56 -2.18 14.81 3.65
C ASP A 56 -3.71 14.70 3.71
N CYS A 57 -4.27 14.38 4.88
CA CYS A 57 -5.71 14.36 5.06
C CYS A 57 -6.31 15.76 4.93
N SER A 58 -7.46 15.81 4.26
CA SER A 58 -8.27 17.02 4.12
C SER A 58 -9.48 16.91 5.04
N SER A 59 -9.72 17.94 5.85
CA SER A 59 -10.95 18.08 6.64
C SER A 59 -11.89 19.07 5.96
N SER A 60 -13.20 18.88 6.11
CA SER A 60 -14.20 19.87 5.67
C SER A 60 -14.04 21.23 6.37
N ARG A 61 -13.48 21.20 7.59
CA ARG A 61 -13.13 22.39 8.36
C ARG A 61 -11.64 22.32 8.71
N PRO A 62 -10.81 23.27 8.23
CA PRO A 62 -9.37 23.23 8.50
C PRO A 62 -9.04 23.31 9.98
N GLU A 63 -9.88 23.98 10.79
CA GLU A 63 -9.72 24.10 12.23
C GLU A 63 -9.78 22.73 12.94
N ASP A 64 -10.64 21.82 12.46
CA ASP A 64 -10.74 20.47 13.01
C ASP A 64 -9.46 19.67 12.72
N LYS A 65 -8.84 19.88 11.54
CA LYS A 65 -7.56 19.24 11.20
C LYS A 65 -6.46 19.72 12.14
N GLU A 66 -6.37 21.02 12.37
CA GLU A 66 -5.37 21.59 13.29
C GLU A 66 -5.57 21.08 14.71
N ALA A 67 -6.81 20.99 15.20
CA ALA A 67 -7.12 20.44 16.51
C ALA A 67 -6.74 18.96 16.64
N ILE A 68 -7.01 18.15 15.60
CA ILE A 68 -6.62 16.73 15.56
C ILE A 68 -5.09 16.60 15.55
N LEU A 69 -4.41 17.36 14.69
CA LEU A 69 -2.95 17.35 14.62
C LEU A 69 -2.30 17.82 15.92
N ALA A 70 -2.88 18.81 16.61
CA ALA A 70 -2.41 19.26 17.92
C ALA A 70 -2.58 18.19 19.02
N THR A 71 -3.54 17.30 18.86
CA THR A 71 -3.78 16.17 19.78
C THR A 71 -2.78 15.03 19.55
N ILE A 72 -2.31 14.87 18.31
CA ILE A 72 -1.34 13.85 17.93
C ILE A 72 0.06 14.33 18.32
N GLY A 73 0.60 13.81 19.42
CA GLY A 73 1.93 14.22 19.92
C GLY A 73 3.06 13.92 18.92
N ASN A 74 3.06 12.73 18.32
CA ASN A 74 4.03 12.31 17.31
C ASN A 74 3.32 11.81 16.06
N VAL A 75 3.32 12.63 15.01
CA VAL A 75 2.67 12.34 13.73
C VAL A 75 3.24 11.10 13.06
N ALA A 76 4.57 10.90 13.09
CA ALA A 76 5.20 9.76 12.43
C ALA A 76 4.85 8.43 13.12
N GLU A 77 4.76 8.45 14.45
CA GLU A 77 4.34 7.28 15.22
C GLU A 77 2.86 6.97 14.98
N PHE A 78 2.00 8.00 14.94
CA PHE A 78 0.59 7.84 14.62
C PHE A 78 0.38 7.27 13.20
N ASP A 79 1.10 7.79 12.20
CA ASP A 79 1.04 7.27 10.84
C ASP A 79 1.49 5.79 10.80
N ALA A 80 2.56 5.43 11.51
CA ALA A 80 3.00 4.04 11.60
C ALA A 80 1.93 3.12 12.25
N GLN A 81 1.27 3.59 13.30
CA GLN A 81 0.17 2.87 13.96
C GLN A 81 -1.04 2.73 13.03
N LEU A 82 -1.42 3.81 12.33
CA LEU A 82 -2.51 3.79 11.35
C LEU A 82 -2.22 2.79 10.22
N GLN A 83 -1.00 2.81 9.68
CA GLN A 83 -0.55 1.84 8.68
C GLN A 83 -0.57 0.40 9.23
N ALA A 84 -0.19 0.19 10.50
CA ALA A 84 -0.29 -1.12 11.14
C ALA A 84 -1.74 -1.58 11.33
N VAL A 85 -2.68 -0.68 11.62
CA VAL A 85 -4.12 -1.02 11.73
C VAL A 85 -4.72 -1.36 10.36
N ILE A 86 -4.28 -0.69 9.29
CA ILE A 86 -4.80 -0.94 7.93
C ILE A 86 -4.15 -2.18 7.30
N PHE A 87 -2.82 -2.26 7.33
CA PHE A 87 -2.03 -3.25 6.58
C PHE A 87 -1.28 -4.26 7.46
N GLY A 88 -1.26 -4.08 8.79
CA GLY A 88 -0.51 -4.95 9.68
C GLY A 88 -1.12 -6.35 9.82
N LYS A 89 -0.49 -7.17 10.66
CA LYS A 89 -0.91 -8.55 10.93
C LYS A 89 -2.25 -8.54 11.66
N GLY A 90 -3.34 -8.85 10.95
CA GLY A 90 -4.71 -8.73 11.45
C GLY A 90 -5.34 -7.35 11.24
N GLY A 91 -4.69 -6.48 10.45
CA GLY A 91 -5.25 -5.21 10.04
C GLY A 91 -6.46 -5.35 9.13
N LEU A 92 -7.18 -4.25 8.89
CA LEU A 92 -8.44 -4.23 8.14
C LEU A 92 -8.32 -4.87 6.75
N LEU A 93 -7.22 -4.61 6.05
CA LEU A 93 -6.99 -5.12 4.70
C LEU A 93 -6.16 -6.41 4.69
N SER A 94 -5.83 -6.97 5.85
CA SER A 94 -4.97 -8.15 5.96
C SER A 94 -5.53 -9.37 5.20
N ARG A 95 -6.85 -9.49 5.07
CA ARG A 95 -7.51 -10.53 4.26
C ARG A 95 -7.48 -10.27 2.76
N GLN A 96 -7.67 -9.02 2.34
CA GLN A 96 -7.71 -8.67 0.92
C GLN A 96 -6.33 -8.75 0.26
N PHE A 97 -5.25 -8.58 1.04
CA PHE A 97 -3.89 -8.76 0.55
C PHE A 97 -3.38 -10.21 0.62
N ILE A 98 -4.18 -11.18 1.08
CA ILE A 98 -3.82 -12.61 1.02
C ILE A 98 -3.79 -13.03 -0.46
N GLY A 99 -2.60 -12.97 -1.06
CA GLY A 99 -2.38 -13.23 -2.48
C GLY A 99 -1.51 -12.18 -3.17
N PHE A 100 -1.39 -10.97 -2.61
CA PHE A 100 -0.49 -9.96 -3.15
C PHE A 100 0.99 -10.33 -2.97
N ASP A 101 1.33 -11.10 -1.94
CA ASP A 101 2.66 -11.70 -1.80
C ASP A 101 3.03 -12.57 -3.01
N SER A 102 2.04 -13.28 -3.58
CA SER A 102 2.21 -14.09 -4.78
C SER A 102 2.40 -13.22 -6.02
N LEU A 103 1.64 -12.11 -6.13
CA LEU A 103 1.81 -11.11 -7.21
C LEU A 103 3.15 -10.38 -7.13
N ASP A 104 3.62 -10.01 -5.94
CA ASP A 104 4.93 -9.38 -5.75
C ASP A 104 6.07 -10.37 -6.01
N ALA A 105 5.92 -11.63 -5.60
CA ALA A 105 6.84 -12.72 -5.96
C ALA A 105 6.88 -12.95 -7.49
N ALA A 106 5.72 -13.01 -8.15
CA ALA A 106 5.61 -13.13 -9.59
C ALA A 106 6.22 -11.93 -10.32
N GLY A 107 5.97 -10.71 -9.84
CA GLY A 107 6.55 -9.48 -10.37
C GLY A 107 8.08 -9.42 -10.20
N ARG A 108 8.60 -9.92 -9.08
CA ARG A 108 10.06 -10.09 -8.88
C ARG A 108 10.64 -11.13 -9.84
N ALA A 109 9.96 -12.26 -10.03
CA ALA A 109 10.37 -13.30 -10.97
C ALA A 109 10.39 -12.79 -12.41
N ALA A 110 9.32 -12.11 -12.86
CA ALA A 110 9.21 -11.52 -14.19
C ALA A 110 10.35 -10.52 -14.47
N ARG A 111 10.67 -9.65 -13.50
CA ARG A 111 11.80 -8.71 -13.61
C ARG A 111 13.15 -9.41 -13.76
N ARG A 112 13.37 -10.51 -13.04
CA ARG A 112 14.59 -11.32 -13.17
C ARG A 112 14.71 -11.96 -14.54
N VAL A 113 13.62 -12.51 -15.06
CA VAL A 113 13.59 -13.11 -16.40
C VAL A 113 13.86 -12.06 -17.47
N ALA A 114 13.26 -10.88 -17.35
CA ALA A 114 13.49 -9.76 -18.26
C ALA A 114 14.97 -9.32 -18.26
N ALA A 115 15.59 -9.19 -17.08
CA ALA A 115 17.01 -8.84 -16.95
C ALA A 115 17.94 -9.93 -17.52
N ALA A 116 17.60 -11.21 -17.34
CA ALA A 116 18.35 -12.31 -17.93
C ALA A 116 18.25 -12.30 -19.47
N ALA A 117 17.06 -12.03 -20.01
CA ALA A 117 16.84 -11.96 -21.45
C ALA A 117 17.62 -10.81 -22.11
N THR A 118 17.73 -9.64 -21.45
CA THR A 118 18.54 -8.53 -21.97
C THR A 118 20.04 -8.86 -21.97
N LEU A 119 20.54 -9.51 -20.92
CA LEU A 119 21.94 -9.99 -20.86
C LEU A 119 22.25 -11.03 -21.95
N MET A 120 21.35 -11.99 -22.18
CA MET A 120 21.52 -12.98 -23.24
C MET A 120 21.57 -12.34 -24.62
N ARG A 121 20.71 -11.34 -24.88
CA ARG A 121 20.73 -10.57 -26.14
C ARG A 121 22.04 -9.79 -26.33
N ALA A 122 22.56 -9.19 -25.26
CA ALA A 122 23.84 -8.49 -25.30
C ALA A 122 25.00 -9.45 -25.63
N LYS A 123 25.04 -10.61 -24.97
CA LYS A 123 26.07 -11.64 -25.19
C LYS A 123 26.05 -12.22 -26.61
N SER A 124 24.86 -12.41 -27.19
CA SER A 124 24.74 -12.87 -28.58
C SER A 124 25.26 -11.85 -29.60
N ARG A 125 25.15 -10.54 -29.33
CA ARG A 125 25.73 -9.50 -30.19
C ARG A 125 27.25 -9.51 -30.15
N GLU A 126 27.85 -9.74 -28.99
CA GLU A 126 29.30 -9.77 -28.84
C GLU A 126 29.94 -10.94 -29.62
N ARG A 127 29.26 -12.09 -29.70
CA ARG A 127 29.72 -13.22 -30.54
C ARG A 127 29.65 -12.96 -32.04
N SER A 128 28.80 -12.03 -32.48
CA SER A 128 28.68 -11.66 -33.90
C SER A 128 29.69 -10.61 -34.33
N LEU A 129 30.52 -10.09 -33.42
CA LEU A 129 31.53 -9.11 -33.76
C LEU A 129 32.70 -9.83 -34.48
N PRO A 130 32.98 -9.50 -35.76
CA PRO A 130 34.05 -10.13 -36.49
C PRO A 130 35.38 -9.84 -35.80
N THR A 131 36.11 -10.91 -35.48
CA THR A 131 37.45 -10.82 -34.88
C THR A 131 38.33 -10.04 -35.85
N ARG A 132 38.69 -8.80 -35.48
CA ARG A 132 39.59 -7.99 -36.31
C ARG A 132 40.92 -8.73 -36.40
N PRO A 133 41.43 -9.00 -37.62
CA PRO A 133 42.73 -9.64 -37.77
C PRO A 133 43.79 -8.72 -37.15
N SER A 134 44.58 -9.27 -36.23
CA SER A 134 45.74 -8.60 -35.65
C SER A 134 46.79 -8.43 -36.74
N THR A 135 47.00 -7.20 -37.19
CA THR A 135 48.19 -6.83 -37.94
C THR A 135 49.34 -6.74 -36.95
N ASP A 136 50.03 -7.87 -36.75
CA ASP A 136 51.38 -7.89 -36.20
C ASP A 136 52.36 -7.59 -37.33
N THR A 137 53.16 -6.55 -37.12
CA THR A 137 54.32 -6.13 -37.93
C THR A 137 55.61 -6.65 -37.34
#